data_AF-A0A7J2NGD6-F1
#
_entry.id   AF-A0A7J2NGD6-F1
#
_cell.length_a   1.000
_cell.length_b   1.000
_cell.length_c   1.000
_cell.angle_alpha   90.00
_cell.angle_beta   90.00
_cell.angle_gamma   90.00
#
_symmetry.space_group_name_H-M   'P 1'
#
loop_
_entity.id
_entity.type
_entity.pdbx_description
1 polymer ?
#
loop_
_entity_poly.entity_id
_entity_poly.type
_entity_poly.pdbx_seq_one_letter_code
_entity_poly.pdbx_strand_id
1 'polypeptide(L)'
;MLNLDSMSFVDLENYYYELSNKFSGFVELLIFLKLISIIVAAVSLFLFLSASLSFAKAMLLVIICAFFFVFSLAVELNFKQRISRVEQKIHDYKVRQAF
;
A
#
# COMPACT_ATOMS: atom_id res chain seq x y z
N MET A 1 -18.15 -3.16 7.78
CA MET A 1 -17.95 -1.97 6.93
C MET A 1 -18.25 -0.76 7.82
N LEU A 2 -17.28 0.12 8.09
CA LEU A 2 -17.51 1.31 8.94
C LEU A 2 -18.48 2.25 8.20
N ASN A 3 -19.62 2.57 8.83
CA ASN A 3 -20.60 3.49 8.26
C ASN A 3 -20.13 4.92 8.48
N LEU A 4 -19.41 5.47 7.49
CA LEU A 4 -18.91 6.84 7.54
C LEU A 4 -20.05 7.87 7.57
N ASP A 5 -21.27 7.51 7.15
CA ASP A 5 -22.42 8.43 7.05
C ASP A 5 -23.04 8.75 8.40
N SER A 6 -22.81 7.91 9.41
CA SER A 6 -23.34 8.10 10.77
C SER A 6 -22.33 8.66 11.77
N MET A 7 -21.10 8.97 11.34
CA MET A 7 -20.05 9.49 12.23
C MET A 7 -20.14 11.02 12.36
N SER A 8 -19.92 11.54 13.58
CA SER A 8 -19.83 12.98 13.81
C SER A 8 -18.59 13.56 13.12
N PHE A 9 -18.60 14.87 12.86
CA PHE A 9 -17.47 15.53 12.21
C PHE A 9 -16.15 15.36 12.99
N VAL A 10 -16.21 15.50 14.32
CA VAL A 10 -15.05 15.33 15.22
C VAL A 10 -14.51 13.90 15.16
N ASP A 11 -15.41 12.90 15.15
CA ASP A 11 -15.01 11.50 15.03
C ASP A 11 -14.38 11.19 13.66
N LEU A 12 -14.86 11.84 12.59
CA LEU A 12 -14.32 11.70 11.24
C LEU A 12 -12.89 12.26 11.15
N GLU A 13 -12.63 13.42 11.77
CA GLU A 13 -11.29 14.00 11.82
C GLU A 13 -10.33 13.13 12.66
N ASN A 14 -10.76 12.69 13.85
CA ASN A 14 -9.97 11.79 14.69
C ASN A 14 -9.63 10.48 13.96
N TYR A 15 -10.61 9.88 13.28
CA TYR A 15 -10.42 8.69 12.47
C TYR A 15 -9.47 8.94 11.29
N TYR A 16 -9.57 10.09 10.62
CA TYR A 16 -8.64 10.47 9.54
C TYR A 16 -7.19 10.59 10.04
N TYR A 17 -6.97 11.27 11.18
CA TYR A 17 -5.63 11.40 11.76
C TYR A 17 -5.05 10.04 12.15
N GLU A 18 -5.85 9.17 12.77
CA GLU A 18 -5.41 7.82 13.12
C GLU A 18 -5.10 6.97 11.88
N LEU A 19 -5.97 7.02 10.88
CA LEU A 19 -5.81 6.29 9.62
C LEU A 19 -4.57 6.77 8.84
N SER A 20 -4.35 8.09 8.78
CA SER A 20 -3.21 8.70 8.11
C SER A 20 -1.89 8.34 8.79
N ASN A 21 -1.83 8.41 10.12
CA ASN A 21 -0.62 8.06 10.88
C ASN A 21 -0.26 6.57 10.73
N LYS A 22 -1.25 5.68 10.83
CA LYS A 22 -1.05 4.24 10.59
C LYS A 22 -0.65 3.95 9.14
N PHE A 23 -1.20 4.71 8.18
CA PHE A 23 -0.88 4.55 6.78
C PHE A 23 0.57 4.94 6.47
N SER A 24 1.11 6.00 7.09
CA SER A 24 2.51 6.41 6.90
C SER A 24 3.49 5.28 7.24
N GLY A 25 3.39 4.71 8.44
CA GLY A 25 4.25 3.59 8.84
C GLY A 25 4.03 2.32 8.00
N PHE A 26 2.79 2.08 7.57
CA PHE A 26 2.48 0.97 6.68
C PHE A 26 3.07 1.14 5.27
N VAL A 27 3.07 2.36 4.72
CA VAL A 27 3.68 2.67 3.42
C VAL A 27 5.19 2.46 3.46
N GLU A 28 5.86 2.89 4.52
CA GLU A 28 7.30 2.66 4.71
C GLU A 28 7.64 1.16 4.68
N LEU A 29 6.83 0.34 5.38
CA LEU A 29 6.96 -1.12 5.34
C LEU A 29 6.76 -1.69 3.93
N LEU A 30 5.75 -1.20 3.18
CA LEU A 30 5.50 -1.63 1.81
C LEU A 30 6.65 -1.25 0.86
N ILE A 31 7.25 -0.07 1.02
CA ILE A 31 8.43 0.36 0.26
C ILE A 31 9.61 -0.57 0.53
N PHE A 32 9.88 -0.85 1.81
CA PHE A 32 10.95 -1.78 2.20
C PHE A 32 10.75 -3.18 1.60
N LEU A 33 9.52 -3.69 1.62
CA LEU A 33 9.18 -4.98 1.02
C LEU A 33 9.40 -5.00 -0.51
N LYS A 34 9.03 -3.92 -1.21
CA LYS A 34 9.29 -3.77 -2.65
C LYS A 34 10.78 -3.78 -2.95
N LEU A 35 11.59 -3.07 -2.14
CA LEU A 35 13.04 -3.01 -2.30
C LEU A 35 13.66 -4.41 -2.18
N ILE A 36 13.30 -5.16 -1.14
CA ILE A 36 13.77 -6.55 -0.98
C ILE A 36 13.36 -7.40 -2.18
N SER A 37 12.11 -7.28 -2.63
CA SER A 37 11.61 -8.05 -3.77
C SER A 37 12.43 -7.78 -5.05
N ILE A 38 12.77 -6.52 -5.31
CA ILE A 38 13.61 -6.11 -6.44
C ILE A 38 15.02 -6.69 -6.30
N ILE A 39 15.63 -6.60 -5.12
CA ILE A 39 16.97 -7.13 -4.85
C ILE A 39 16.99 -8.65 -5.07
N VAL A 40 16.01 -9.39 -4.54
CA VAL A 40 15.91 -10.85 -4.70
C VAL A 40 15.75 -11.23 -6.16
N ALA A 41 14.93 -10.51 -6.93
CA ALA A 41 14.77 -10.73 -8.36
C ALA A 41 16.09 -10.50 -9.12
N ALA A 42 16.82 -9.41 -8.81
CA ALA A 42 18.10 -9.10 -9.42
C ALA A 42 19.19 -10.14 -9.09
N VAL A 43 19.27 -10.58 -7.84
CA VAL A 43 20.19 -11.64 -7.40
C VAL A 43 19.85 -12.97 -8.09
N SER A 44 18.56 -13.30 -8.19
CA SER A 44 18.10 -14.52 -8.89
C SER A 44 18.49 -14.49 -10.36
N LEU A 45 18.38 -13.33 -11.02
CA LEU A 45 18.81 -13.13 -12.40
C LEU A 45 20.33 -13.31 -12.54
N PHE A 46 21.11 -12.70 -11.65
CA PHE A 46 22.57 -12.84 -11.65
C PHE A 46 22.99 -14.32 -11.47
N LEU A 47 22.40 -15.03 -10.50
CA LEU A 47 22.69 -16.44 -10.23
C LEU A 47 22.28 -17.36 -11.39
N PHE A 48 21.23 -16.98 -12.14
CA PHE A 48 20.87 -17.67 -13.37
C PHE A 48 21.92 -17.46 -14.47
N LEU A 49 22.38 -16.21 -14.66
CA LEU A 49 23.40 -15.88 -15.65
C LEU A 49 24.76 -16.52 -15.34
N SER A 50 25.09 -16.71 -14.06
CA SER A 50 26.29 -17.44 -13.63
C SER A 50 26.13 -18.97 -13.68
N ALA A 51 25.03 -19.49 -14.23
CA ALA A 51 24.67 -20.90 -14.27
C ALA A 51 24.64 -21.61 -12.89
N SER A 52 24.58 -20.84 -11.80
CA SER A 52 24.55 -21.36 -10.42
C SER A 52 23.14 -21.74 -9.99
N LEU A 53 22.11 -21.18 -10.65
CA LEU A 53 20.71 -21.48 -10.41
C LEU A 53 20.03 -21.97 -11.69
N SER A 54 19.28 -23.06 -11.62
CA SER A 54 18.50 -23.56 -12.76
C SER A 54 17.43 -22.55 -13.18
N PHE A 55 17.15 -22.48 -14.48
CA PHE A 55 16.09 -21.63 -15.05
C PHE A 55 14.77 -21.72 -14.28
N ALA A 56 14.28 -22.93 -13.99
CA ALA A 56 13.01 -23.13 -13.27
C ALA A 56 12.97 -22.47 -11.89
N LYS A 57 14.06 -22.58 -11.12
CA LYS A 57 14.18 -21.95 -9.78
C LYS A 57 14.25 -20.43 -9.88
N ALA A 58 15.00 -19.90 -10.85
CA ALA A 58 15.09 -18.46 -11.08
C ALA A 58 13.72 -17.88 -11.47
N MET A 59 13.00 -18.53 -12.38
CA MET A 59 11.65 -18.14 -12.80
C MET A 59 10.67 -18.17 -11.63
N LEU A 60 10.70 -19.20 -10.80
CA LEU A 60 9.84 -19.30 -9.62
C LEU A 60 10.06 -18.13 -8.65
N LEU A 61 11.32 -17.79 -8.35
CA LEU A 61 11.65 -16.67 -7.48
C LEU A 61 11.17 -15.34 -8.06
N VAL A 62 11.39 -15.11 -9.37
CA VAL A 62 10.92 -13.89 -10.05
C VAL A 62 9.40 -13.76 -10.00
N ILE A 63 8.66 -14.86 -10.23
CA ILE A 63 7.19 -14.87 -10.15
C ILE A 63 6.71 -14.52 -8.74
N ILE A 64 7.32 -15.11 -7.71
CA ILE A 64 6.99 -14.80 -6.32
C ILE A 64 7.26 -13.33 -6.01
N CYS A 65 8.42 -12.81 -6.39
CA CYS A 65 8.77 -11.39 -6.23
C CYS A 65 7.77 -10.46 -6.93
N ALA A 66 7.41 -10.77 -8.19
CA ALA A 66 6.43 -10.00 -8.96
C ALA A 66 5.05 -10.01 -8.29
N PHE A 67 4.60 -11.15 -7.79
CA PHE A 67 3.34 -11.25 -7.04
C PHE A 67 3.35 -10.37 -5.79
N PHE A 68 4.40 -10.45 -4.96
CA PHE A 68 4.52 -9.60 -3.78
C PHE A 68 4.56 -8.11 -4.12
N PHE A 69 5.23 -7.74 -5.21
CA PHE A 69 5.30 -6.35 -5.67
C PHE A 69 3.93 -5.83 -6.09
N VAL A 70 3.21 -6.58 -6.93
CA VAL A 70 1.86 -6.21 -7.40
C VAL A 70 0.87 -6.17 -6.24
N PHE A 71 0.91 -7.15 -5.33
CA PHE A 71 0.06 -7.18 -4.14
C PHE A 71 0.31 -5.96 -3.25
N SER A 72 1.58 -5.65 -2.96
CA SER A 72 1.98 -4.47 -2.19
C SER A 72 1.44 -3.18 -2.82
N LEU A 73 1.57 -3.04 -4.15
CA LEU A 73 1.03 -1.89 -4.88
C LEU A 73 -0.50 -1.80 -4.80
N ALA A 74 -1.21 -2.91 -4.97
CA ALA A 74 -2.67 -2.96 -4.88
C ALA A 74 -3.18 -2.53 -3.50
N VAL A 75 -2.51 -2.96 -2.44
CA VAL A 75 -2.85 -2.57 -1.07
C VAL A 75 -2.60 -1.07 -0.87
N GLU A 76 -1.45 -0.55 -1.31
CA GLU A 76 -1.14 0.89 -1.24
C GLU A 76 -2.19 1.75 -1.94
N LEU A 77 -2.59 1.39 -3.16
CA LEU A 77 -3.60 2.11 -3.94
C LEU A 77 -4.98 2.08 -3.26
N ASN A 78 -5.38 0.94 -2.71
CA ASN A 78 -6.66 0.82 -2.00
C ASN A 78 -6.70 1.72 -0.76
N PHE A 79 -5.63 1.74 0.03
CA PHE A 79 -5.55 2.65 1.18
C PHE A 79 -5.56 4.12 0.77
N LYS A 80 -4.79 4.52 -0.25
CA LYS A 80 -4.84 5.91 -0.79
C LYS A 80 -6.26 6.29 -1.21
N GLN A 81 -6.96 5.40 -1.90
CA GLN A 81 -8.34 5.62 -2.29
C GLN A 81 -9.28 5.76 -1.08
N ARG A 82 -9.10 4.94 -0.04
CA ARG A 82 -9.88 5.04 1.20
C ARG A 82 -9.65 6.37 1.91
N ILE A 83 -8.39 6.81 2.06
CA ILE A 83 -8.04 8.08 2.70
C ILE A 83 -8.64 9.25 1.92
N SER A 84 -8.47 9.27 0.60
CA SER A 84 -9.02 10.32 -0.26
C SER A 84 -10.55 10.46 -0.13
N ARG A 85 -11.28 9.34 0.01
CA ARG A 85 -12.73 9.37 0.26
C ARG A 85 -13.09 9.99 1.62
N VAL A 86 -12.31 9.70 2.67
CA VAL A 86 -12.51 10.30 3.99
C VAL A 86 -12.20 11.80 3.95
N GLU A 87 -11.11 12.18 3.30
CA GLU A 87 -10.70 13.58 3.12
C GLU A 87 -11.76 14.39 2.38
N GLN A 88 -12.27 13.89 1.24
CA GLN A 88 -13.37 14.52 0.51
C GLN A 88 -14.61 14.71 1.39
N LYS A 89 -14.94 13.72 2.21
CA LYS A 89 -16.09 13.81 3.10
C LYS A 89 -15.91 14.85 4.21
N ILE A 90 -14.71 14.96 4.78
CA ILE A 90 -14.37 16.03 5.74
C ILE A 90 -14.53 17.40 5.06
N HIS A 91 -14.02 17.53 3.83
CA HIS A 91 -14.13 18.76 3.05
C HIS A 91 -15.60 19.15 2.84
N ASP A 92 -16.46 18.24 2.40
CA ASP A 92 -17.89 18.50 2.19
C ASP A 92 -18.61 18.92 3.48
N TYR A 93 -18.25 18.34 4.63
CA TYR A 93 -18.78 18.77 5.92
C TYR A 93 -18.37 20.19 6.28
N LYS A 94 -17.08 20.55 6.07
CA LYS A 94 -16.58 21.91 6.33
C LYS A 94 -17.30 22.94 5.47
N VAL A 95 -17.52 22.62 4.19
CA VAL A 95 -18.29 23.46 3.28
C VAL A 95 -19.72 23.65 3.80
N ARG A 96 -20.42 22.58 4.20
CA ARG A 96 -21.79 22.68 4.73
C ARG A 96 -21.92 23.48 6.03
N GLN A 97 -20.92 23.47 6.91
CA GLN A 97 -20.95 24.24 8.16
C GLN A 97 -20.70 25.74 7.95
N ALA A 98 -20.14 26.13 6.80
CA ALA A 98 -19.89 27.53 6.47
C ALA A 98 -21.14 28.28 5.95
N PHE A 99 -22.24 27.56 5.67
CA PHE A 99 -23.54 28.10 5.24
C PHE A 99 -24.58 27.93 6.35
#